data_AF-A0A7X7S892-F1
#
_entry.id   AF-A0A7X7S892-F1
#
_cell.length_a   1.000
_cell.length_b   1.000
_cell.length_c   1.000
_cell.angle_alpha   90.00
_cell.angle_beta   90.00
_cell.angle_gamma   90.00
#
_symmetry.space_group_name_H-M   'P 1'
#
loop_
_entity.id
_entity.type
_entity.pdbx_description
1 polymer ?
#
loop_
_entity_poly.entity_id
_entity_poly.type
_entity_poly.pdbx_seq_one_letter_code
_entity_poly.pdbx_strand_id
1 'polypeptide(L)'
;AIKAAETDFSSEPHGIRKGLSVVKNSLEDFIHKTGFTPSETDPGLRATQLAEVNIDMQIDYLKSDYRVSRLIAEHHLTVIGIMIDLHNVYGNGYGKLYTTNVNGHIDSNEIRSIIPPGLLVERTHRLTMI
;
A
#
# COMPACT_ATOMS: atom_id res chain seq x y z
N ALA A 1 0.82 7.14 11.11
CA ALA A 1 0.10 7.80 10.00
C ALA A 1 -1.25 7.13 9.76
N ILE A 2 -1.31 5.91 9.19
CA ILE A 2 -2.58 5.20 8.89
C ILE A 2 -3.57 5.21 10.06
N LYS A 3 -3.18 4.63 11.20
CA LYS A 3 -4.04 4.59 12.41
C LYS A 3 -4.50 5.98 12.88
N ALA A 4 -3.64 7.00 12.74
CA ALA A 4 -3.98 8.36 13.16
C ALA A 4 -4.91 9.07 12.17
N ALA A 5 -4.84 8.73 10.87
CA ALA A 5 -5.72 9.26 9.84
C ALA A 5 -7.16 8.73 9.99
N GLU A 6 -7.34 7.58 10.65
CA GLU A 6 -8.65 7.01 10.97
C GLU A 6 -9.32 7.63 12.22
N THR A 7 -8.58 8.40 13.02
CA THR A 7 -9.08 9.02 14.25
C THR A 7 -9.39 10.51 14.06
N ASP A 8 -9.93 11.16 15.10
CA ASP A 8 -9.96 12.62 15.15
C ASP A 8 -8.54 13.15 15.42
N PHE A 9 -8.00 13.89 14.46
CA PHE A 9 -6.69 14.54 14.52
C PHE A 9 -6.80 16.08 14.49
N SER A 10 -7.97 16.64 14.80
CA SER A 10 -8.21 18.09 14.79
C SER A 10 -7.30 18.88 15.75
N SER A 11 -6.85 18.25 16.83
CA SER A 11 -5.94 18.81 17.84
C SER A 11 -4.46 18.81 17.42
N GLU A 12 -4.08 18.08 16.37
CA GLU A 12 -2.70 17.97 15.91
C GLU A 12 -2.17 19.29 15.31
N PRO A 13 -0.85 19.53 15.28
CA PRO A 13 -0.27 20.70 14.61
C PRO A 13 -0.66 20.78 13.12
N HIS A 14 -0.75 22.00 12.57
CA HIS A 14 -1.24 22.23 11.20
C HIS A 14 -0.55 21.35 10.13
N GLY A 15 0.78 21.22 10.19
CA GLY A 15 1.54 20.39 9.25
C GLY A 15 1.17 18.90 9.33
N ILE A 16 0.95 18.39 10.54
CA ILE A 16 0.52 17.01 10.77
C ILE A 16 -0.90 16.81 10.27
N ARG A 17 -1.83 17.73 10.59
CA ARG A 17 -3.21 17.67 10.08
C ARG A 17 -3.25 17.61 8.56
N LYS A 18 -2.48 18.45 7.87
CA LYS A 18 -2.42 18.45 6.41
C LYS A 18 -1.99 17.08 5.87
N GLY A 19 -0.95 16.48 6.46
CA GLY A 19 -0.49 15.14 6.07
C GLY A 19 -1.54 14.06 6.32
N LEU A 20 -2.17 14.06 7.49
CA LEU A 20 -3.21 13.08 7.85
C LEU A 20 -4.49 13.25 7.01
N SER A 21 -4.87 14.48 6.66
CA SER A 21 -5.99 14.74 5.74
C SER A 21 -5.76 14.13 4.35
N VAL A 22 -4.54 14.22 3.82
CA VAL A 22 -4.21 13.58 2.52
C VAL A 22 -4.37 12.06 2.63
N VAL A 23 -3.84 11.44 3.68
CA VAL A 23 -3.97 9.99 3.89
C VAL A 23 -5.44 9.59 4.04
N LYS A 24 -6.20 10.29 4.89
CA LYS A 24 -7.61 10.02 5.15
C LYS A 24 -8.44 10.10 3.87
N ASN A 25 -8.36 11.22 3.15
CA ASN A 25 -9.15 11.44 1.94
C ASN A 25 -8.83 10.39 0.87
N SER A 26 -7.55 10.04 0.68
CA SER A 26 -7.18 9.03 -0.30
C SER A 26 -7.76 7.65 0.08
N LEU A 27 -7.69 7.25 1.36
CA LEU A 27 -8.26 5.98 1.82
C LEU A 27 -9.79 5.93 1.65
N GLU A 28 -10.48 7.02 2.00
CA GLU A 28 -11.93 7.14 1.84
C GLU A 28 -12.34 7.08 0.36
N ASP A 29 -11.64 7.80 -0.51
CA ASP A 29 -11.87 7.77 -1.96
C ASP A 29 -11.67 6.37 -2.54
N PHE A 30 -10.62 5.66 -2.11
CA PHE A 30 -10.34 4.30 -2.56
C PHE A 30 -11.43 3.32 -2.13
N ILE A 31 -11.81 3.35 -0.85
CA ILE A 31 -12.88 2.50 -0.29
C ILE A 31 -14.19 2.75 -1.06
N HIS A 32 -14.54 4.01 -1.29
CA HIS A 32 -15.74 4.37 -2.04
C HIS A 32 -15.71 3.87 -3.50
N LYS A 33 -14.56 3.96 -4.19
CA LYS A 33 -14.42 3.53 -5.59
C LYS A 33 -14.41 2.01 -5.76
N THR A 34 -13.82 1.29 -4.82
CA THR A 34 -13.58 -0.16 -4.94
C THR A 34 -14.64 -1.01 -4.21
N GLY A 35 -15.35 -0.44 -3.25
CA GLY A 35 -16.21 -1.21 -2.34
C GLY A 35 -15.42 -2.03 -1.31
N PHE A 36 -14.10 -1.85 -1.24
CA PHE A 36 -13.24 -2.53 -0.27
C PHE A 36 -13.68 -2.22 1.16
N THR A 37 -13.88 -3.26 1.96
CA THR A 37 -14.19 -3.11 3.39
C THR A 37 -13.05 -3.70 4.21
N PRO A 38 -12.22 -2.87 4.89
CA PRO A 38 -11.16 -3.37 5.77
C PRO A 38 -11.75 -4.02 7.02
N SER A 39 -10.97 -4.87 7.69
CA SER A 39 -11.39 -5.59 8.90
C SER A 39 -12.01 -4.65 9.95
N GLU A 40 -13.15 -5.06 10.50
CA GLU A 40 -13.83 -4.35 11.59
C GLU A 40 -13.48 -4.93 12.97
N THR A 41 -13.14 -6.21 13.02
CA THR A 41 -12.97 -6.97 14.26
C THR A 41 -11.50 -7.10 14.69
N ASP A 42 -10.56 -6.94 13.76
CA ASP A 42 -9.13 -7.01 14.03
C ASP A 42 -8.45 -5.67 13.65
N PRO A 43 -8.14 -4.82 14.65
CA PRO A 43 -7.47 -3.53 14.42
C PRO A 43 -6.07 -3.66 13.81
N GLY A 44 -5.36 -4.76 14.05
CA GLY A 44 -4.03 -5.02 13.49
C GLY A 44 -4.11 -5.35 12.01
N LEU A 45 -5.05 -6.24 11.65
CA LEU A 45 -5.37 -6.54 10.25
C LEU A 45 -5.89 -5.31 9.51
N ARG A 46 -6.81 -4.56 10.12
CA ARG A 46 -7.36 -3.32 9.56
C ARG A 46 -6.26 -2.32 9.19
N ALA A 47 -5.37 -2.02 10.14
CA ALA A 47 -4.28 -1.10 9.92
C ALA A 47 -3.30 -1.59 8.83
N THR A 48 -3.07 -2.91 8.76
CA THR A 48 -2.22 -3.52 7.73
C THR A 48 -2.86 -3.42 6.35
N GLN A 49 -4.15 -3.71 6.23
CA GLN A 49 -4.88 -3.60 4.96
C GLN A 49 -4.91 -2.16 4.44
N LEU A 50 -5.20 -1.19 5.31
CA LEU A 50 -5.18 0.22 4.93
C LEU A 50 -3.77 0.72 4.59
N ALA A 51 -2.72 0.13 5.18
CA ALA A 51 -1.34 0.43 4.81
C ALA A 51 -1.00 -0.11 3.41
N GLU A 52 -1.45 -1.32 3.06
CA GLU A 52 -1.34 -1.85 1.69
C GLU A 52 -2.06 -0.95 0.68
N VAL A 53 -3.30 -0.55 0.98
CA VAL A 53 -4.05 0.39 0.13
C VAL A 53 -3.31 1.74 -0.01
N ASN A 54 -2.73 2.24 1.07
CA ASN A 54 -1.91 3.45 0.98
C ASN A 54 -0.70 3.26 0.07
N ILE A 55 -0.04 2.10 0.07
CA ILE A 55 1.03 1.81 -0.90
C ILE A 55 0.48 1.89 -2.34
N ASP A 56 -0.66 1.25 -2.61
CA ASP A 56 -1.30 1.25 -3.92
C ASP A 56 -1.54 2.69 -4.40
N MET A 57 -2.11 3.54 -3.55
CA MET A 57 -2.39 4.94 -3.85
C MET A 57 -1.14 5.79 -4.08
N GLN A 58 -0.06 5.58 -3.31
CA GLN A 58 1.19 6.31 -3.52
C GLN A 58 1.86 5.90 -4.84
N ILE A 59 1.74 4.63 -5.23
CA ILE A 59 2.23 4.16 -6.53
C ILE A 59 1.41 4.75 -7.67
N ASP A 60 0.08 4.82 -7.53
CA ASP A 60 -0.78 5.48 -8.52
C ASP A 60 -0.48 6.97 -8.64
N TYR A 61 -0.23 7.65 -7.52
CA TYR A 61 0.22 9.04 -7.52
C TYR A 61 1.54 9.21 -8.28
N LEU A 62 2.54 8.36 -8.03
CA LEU A 62 3.81 8.37 -8.76
C LEU A 62 3.59 8.15 -10.27
N LYS A 63 2.71 7.21 -10.65
CA LYS A 63 2.39 6.90 -12.05
C LYS A 63 1.61 8.02 -12.75
N SER A 64 0.92 8.88 -12.01
CA SER A 64 0.22 10.03 -12.59
C SER A 64 1.19 11.07 -13.19
N ASP A 65 2.46 11.04 -12.78
CA ASP A 65 3.53 11.84 -13.40
C ASP A 65 3.98 11.19 -14.72
N TYR A 66 3.83 11.92 -15.83
CA TYR A 66 4.17 11.43 -17.17
C TYR A 66 5.65 11.01 -17.31
N ARG A 67 6.55 11.59 -16.52
CA ARG A 67 7.99 11.27 -16.56
C ARG A 67 8.25 9.91 -15.95
N VAL A 68 7.55 9.60 -14.86
CA VAL A 68 7.63 8.32 -14.15
C VAL A 68 6.95 7.23 -14.98
N SER A 69 5.72 7.46 -15.45
CA SER A 69 4.99 6.48 -16.23
C SER A 69 5.69 6.13 -17.55
N ARG A 70 6.33 7.11 -18.21
CA ARG A 70 7.15 6.85 -19.40
C ARG A 70 8.32 5.91 -19.09
N LEU A 71 9.06 6.16 -18.01
CA LEU A 71 10.19 5.30 -17.62
C LEU A 71 9.76 3.88 -17.24
N ILE A 72 8.58 3.73 -16.62
CA ILE A 72 7.99 2.41 -16.34
C ILE A 72 7.64 1.70 -17.66
N ALA A 73 6.95 2.39 -18.58
CA ALA A 73 6.53 1.83 -19.87
C ALA A 73 7.71 1.45 -20.77
N GLU A 74 8.81 2.20 -20.70
CA GLU A 74 10.06 1.92 -21.42
C GLU A 74 10.95 0.89 -20.70
N HIS A 75 10.50 0.31 -19.58
CA HIS A 75 11.25 -0.64 -18.75
C HIS A 75 12.58 -0.09 -18.18
N HIS A 76 12.70 1.23 -18.07
CA HIS A 76 13.85 1.92 -17.46
C HIS A 76 13.68 2.14 -15.95
N LEU A 77 12.48 1.92 -15.40
CA LEU A 77 12.17 2.07 -13.99
C LEU A 77 11.19 0.98 -13.53
N THR A 78 11.41 0.44 -12.34
CA THR A 78 10.44 -0.41 -11.64
C THR A 78 10.12 0.22 -10.29
N VAL A 79 8.84 0.43 -10.01
CA VAL A 79 8.33 0.93 -8.73
C VAL A 79 7.78 -0.27 -7.95
N ILE A 80 8.28 -0.46 -6.74
CA ILE A 80 7.95 -1.62 -5.89
C ILE A 80 7.37 -1.12 -4.57
N GLY A 81 6.17 -1.59 -4.26
CA GLY A 81 5.51 -1.39 -2.97
C GLY A 81 5.86 -2.53 -2.01
N ILE A 82 6.42 -2.16 -0.86
CA ILE A 82 6.88 -3.12 0.16
C ILE A 82 6.23 -2.81 1.50
N MET A 83 5.69 -3.85 2.13
CA MET A 83 5.28 -3.86 3.53
C MET A 83 6.35 -4.52 4.40
N ILE A 84 6.58 -3.95 5.59
CA ILE A 84 7.37 -4.58 6.65
C ILE A 84 6.41 -4.98 7.77
N ASP A 85 6.28 -6.27 8.01
CA ASP A 85 5.44 -6.83 9.05
C ASP A 85 6.21 -6.98 10.36
N LEU A 86 6.15 -5.95 11.20
CA LEU A 86 6.77 -5.96 12.53
C LEU A 86 5.95 -6.72 13.58
N HIS A 87 4.73 -7.14 13.26
CA HIS A 87 3.76 -7.67 14.23
C HIS A 87 3.25 -9.07 13.89
N ASN A 88 3.81 -9.71 12.86
CA ASN A 88 3.41 -11.04 12.39
C ASN A 88 1.92 -11.11 11.96
N VAL A 89 1.39 -10.02 11.39
CA VAL A 89 0.01 -9.97 10.89
C VAL A 89 -0.18 -10.91 9.68
N TYR A 90 0.87 -11.11 8.88
CA TYR A 90 0.87 -12.04 7.75
C TYR A 90 1.17 -13.50 8.17
N GLY A 91 1.44 -13.77 9.44
CA GLY A 91 1.58 -15.13 9.98
C GLY A 91 2.89 -15.87 9.67
N ASN A 92 3.94 -15.22 9.15
CA ASN A 92 5.22 -15.86 8.81
C ASN A 92 6.43 -15.41 9.69
N GLY A 93 6.16 -14.91 10.89
CA GLY A 93 7.11 -14.39 11.86
C GLY A 93 7.25 -12.86 11.83
N TYR A 94 8.03 -12.34 12.78
CA TYR A 94 8.26 -10.90 12.94
C TYR A 94 9.33 -10.36 11.97
N GLY A 95 9.19 -9.10 11.56
CA GLY A 95 10.16 -8.38 10.73
C GLY A 95 10.25 -8.88 9.30
N LYS A 96 9.17 -9.48 8.76
CA LYS A 96 9.15 -9.99 7.38
C LYS A 96 8.81 -8.89 6.39
N LEU A 97 9.39 -9.00 5.19
CA LEU A 97 9.11 -8.10 4.07
C LEU A 97 8.10 -8.76 3.13
N TYR A 98 7.21 -7.97 2.55
CA TYR A 98 6.23 -8.41 1.57
C TYR A 98 6.14 -7.44 0.41
N THR A 99 6.21 -7.95 -0.81
CA THR A 99 5.95 -7.17 -2.03
C THR A 99 4.44 -7.21 -2.29
N THR A 100 3.79 -6.06 -2.22
CA THR A 100 2.33 -5.95 -2.34
C THR A 100 1.89 -5.32 -3.65
N ASN A 101 2.78 -4.60 -4.33
CA ASN A 101 2.48 -3.90 -5.56
C ASN A 101 3.76 -3.73 -6.41
N VAL A 102 3.67 -3.93 -7.73
CA VAL A 102 4.74 -3.56 -8.68
C VAL A 102 4.14 -2.79 -9.84
N ASN A 103 4.57 -1.55 -10.05
CA ASN A 103 4.08 -0.66 -11.12
C ASN A 103 2.54 -0.50 -11.16
N GLY A 104 1.85 -0.72 -10.04
CA GLY A 104 0.39 -0.73 -9.91
C GLY A 104 -0.26 -2.11 -10.07
N HIS A 105 0.51 -3.14 -10.42
CA HIS A 105 0.04 -4.53 -10.42
C HIS A 105 0.06 -5.07 -9.00
N ILE A 106 -1.05 -5.63 -8.58
CA ILE A 106 -1.28 -6.11 -7.21
C ILE A 106 -1.59 -7.60 -7.13
N ASP A 107 -1.94 -8.21 -8.26
CA ASP A 107 -2.11 -9.65 -8.34
C ASP A 107 -0.75 -10.32 -8.17
N SER A 108 -0.72 -11.35 -7.32
CA SER A 108 0.54 -12.01 -6.99
C SER A 108 1.15 -12.75 -8.19
N ASN A 109 0.33 -13.25 -9.11
CA ASN A 109 0.82 -13.93 -10.31
C ASN A 109 1.35 -12.91 -11.33
N GLU A 110 0.66 -11.79 -11.50
CA GLU A 110 1.15 -10.68 -12.34
C GLU A 110 2.51 -10.17 -11.84
N ILE A 111 2.63 -9.87 -10.54
CA ILE A 111 3.90 -9.42 -9.94
C ILE A 111 5.01 -10.43 -10.21
N ARG A 112 4.75 -11.74 -10.07
CA ARG A 112 5.74 -12.80 -10.31
C ARG A 112 6.27 -12.84 -11.74
N SER A 113 5.51 -12.31 -12.71
CA SER A 113 5.93 -12.20 -14.10
C SER A 113 6.70 -10.92 -14.44
N ILE A 114 6.61 -9.88 -13.59
CA ILE A 114 7.22 -8.56 -13.84
C ILE A 114 8.62 -8.49 -13.26
N ILE A 115 8.81 -9.00 -12.04
CA ILE A 115 10.11 -8.92 -11.35
C ILE A 115 10.90 -10.22 -11.45
N PRO A 116 12.24 -10.15 -11.61
CA PRO A 116 13.08 -11.34 -11.69
C PRO A 116 12.99 -12.23 -10.43
N PRO A 117 13.35 -13.53 -10.55
CA PRO A 117 13.53 -14.41 -9.41
C PRO A 117 14.43 -13.82 -8.32
N GLY A 118 14.05 -14.00 -7.06
CA GLY A 118 14.77 -13.48 -5.90
C GLY A 118 13.85 -13.11 -4.73
N LEU A 119 14.44 -12.48 -3.71
CA LEU A 119 13.76 -12.22 -2.43
C LEU A 119 12.43 -11.45 -2.58
N LEU A 120 12.37 -10.47 -3.48
CA LEU A 120 11.18 -9.63 -3.63
C LEU A 120 9.99 -10.40 -4.20
N VAL A 121 10.22 -11.32 -5.15
CA VAL A 121 9.16 -12.13 -5.75
C VAL A 121 8.76 -13.32 -4.88
N GLU A 122 9.70 -13.89 -4.14
CA GLU A 122 9.42 -14.93 -3.14
C GLU A 122 8.53 -14.41 -2.01
N ARG A 123 8.59 -13.10 -1.76
CA ARG A 123 7.81 -12.39 -0.75
C ARG A 123 6.57 -11.68 -1.31
N THR A 124 6.13 -12.02 -2.52
CA THR A 124 4.86 -11.52 -3.05
C THR A 124 3.69 -12.11 -2.29
N HIS A 125 3.04 -11.28 -1.47
CA HIS A 125 1.87 -11.64 -0.69
C HIS A 125 1.17 -10.36 -0.20
N ARG A 126 -0.16 -10.37 -0.15
CA ARG A 126 -0.99 -9.28 0.37
C ARG A 126 -2.19 -9.83 1.14
N LEU A 127 -2.69 -9.08 2.11
CA LEU A 127 -3.87 -9.42 2.93
C LEU A 127 -5.15 -8.72 2.46
N THR A 128 -5.01 -7.65 1.68
CA THR A 128 -6.14 -6.91 1.11
C THR A 128 -6.59 -7.60 -0.17
N MET A 129 -7.86 -8.02 -0.22
CA MET A 129 -8.50 -8.52 -1.43
C MET A 129 -9.45 -7.44 -1.94
N ILE A 130 -9.23 -7.00 -3.18
CA ILE A 130 -10.01 -5.98 -3.88
C ILE A 130 -10.36 -6.44 -5.29
#